data_AF-A0A6J4HRS7-F1
#
_entry.id   AF-A0A6J4HRS7-F1
#
_cell.length_a   1.000
_cell.length_b   1.000
_cell.length_c   1.000
_cell.angle_alpha   90.00
_cell.angle_beta   90.00
_cell.angle_gamma   90.00
#
_symmetry.space_group_name_H-M   'P 1'
#
loop_
_entity.id
_entity.type
_entity.pdbx_description
1 polymer ?
#
loop_
_entity_poly.entity_id
_entity_poly.type
_entity_poly.pdbx_seq_one_letter_code
_entity_poly.pdbx_strand_id
1 'polypeptide(L)'
;MAKLTDAEVRAALRALPVELPSWGFGNAGTRFGVFHEKGVARDVFEKIEDAATVHRLMGASPTVALHIPWDLPPQGMDWASLARFAEDLGVRLGAINPNLFQEH
;
A
#
# COMPACT_ATOMS: atom_id res chain seq x y z
N MET A 1 -0.70 -36.39 7.02
CA MET A 1 -1.08 -35.48 5.93
C MET A 1 -0.24 -35.78 4.71
N ALA A 2 -0.83 -35.84 3.51
CA ALA A 2 -0.05 -35.93 2.27
C ALA A 2 0.75 -34.64 2.06
N LYS A 3 1.97 -34.73 1.55
CA LYS A 3 2.77 -33.55 1.19
C LYS A 3 2.24 -32.99 -0.13
N LEU A 4 2.15 -31.66 -0.23
CA LEU A 4 1.83 -30.96 -1.47
C LEU A 4 2.90 -31.22 -2.53
N THR A 5 2.49 -31.30 -3.77
CA THR A 5 3.36 -31.27 -4.95
C THR A 5 3.94 -29.86 -5.17
N ASP A 6 5.06 -29.76 -5.89
CA ASP A 6 5.64 -28.46 -6.27
C ASP A 6 4.64 -27.57 -7.05
N ALA A 7 3.82 -28.18 -7.92
CA ALA A 7 2.80 -27.46 -8.67
C ALA A 7 1.72 -26.84 -7.75
N GLU A 8 1.26 -27.60 -6.75
CA GLU A 8 0.29 -27.11 -5.75
C GLU A 8 0.89 -26.00 -4.89
N VAL A 9 2.16 -26.14 -4.47
CA VAL A 9 2.87 -25.09 -3.72
C VAL A 9 2.98 -23.81 -4.54
N ARG A 10 3.38 -23.89 -5.82
CA ARG A 10 3.47 -22.72 -6.70
C ARG A 10 2.12 -22.06 -6.96
N ALA A 11 1.06 -22.86 -7.10
CA ALA A 11 -0.29 -22.34 -7.26
C ALA A 11 -0.75 -21.58 -6.02
N ALA A 12 -0.51 -22.15 -4.83
CA ALA A 12 -0.83 -21.50 -3.56
C ALA A 12 -0.05 -20.18 -3.39
N LEU A 13 1.24 -20.15 -3.72
CA LEU A 13 2.05 -18.93 -3.64
C LEU A 13 1.57 -17.84 -4.61
N ARG A 14 1.20 -18.19 -5.85
CA ARG A 14 0.63 -17.22 -6.80
C ARG A 14 -0.72 -16.66 -6.35
N ALA A 15 -1.47 -17.42 -5.56
CA ALA A 15 -2.78 -17.02 -5.07
C ALA A 15 -2.73 -16.28 -3.72
N LEU A 16 -1.55 -16.10 -3.11
CA LEU A 16 -1.39 -15.43 -1.82
C LEU A 16 -1.32 -13.90 -2.01
N PRO A 17 -2.36 -13.14 -1.66
CA PRO A 17 -2.28 -11.68 -1.70
C PRO A 17 -1.41 -11.17 -0.55
N VAL A 18 -0.58 -10.16 -0.85
CA VAL A 18 0.24 -9.44 0.13
C VAL A 18 -0.09 -7.97 0.05
N GLU A 19 -0.83 -7.48 1.05
CA GLU A 19 -1.20 -6.07 1.16
C GLU A 19 0.02 -5.19 1.41
N LEU A 20 0.09 -4.05 0.70
CA LEU A 20 1.19 -3.10 0.85
C LEU A 20 0.80 -1.97 1.81
N PRO A 21 1.68 -1.58 2.74
CA PRO A 21 1.46 -0.42 3.59
C PRO A 21 1.78 0.88 2.83
N SER A 22 0.84 1.82 2.76
CA SER A 22 1.05 3.15 2.14
C SER A 22 2.27 3.90 2.72
N TRP A 23 2.51 3.77 4.04
CA TRP A 23 3.62 4.41 4.75
C TRP A 23 4.99 3.83 4.41
N GLY A 24 5.06 2.71 3.67
CA GLY A 24 6.29 2.16 3.13
C GLY A 24 6.85 2.93 1.94
N PHE A 25 6.03 3.78 1.30
CA PHE A 25 6.41 4.56 0.12
C PHE A 25 6.84 6.00 0.45
N GLY A 26 6.70 6.41 1.72
CA GLY A 26 7.21 7.69 2.20
C GLY A 26 8.68 7.62 2.63
N ASN A 27 9.23 8.77 3.05
CA ASN A 27 10.61 8.81 3.55
C ASN A 27 10.72 7.98 4.83
N ALA A 28 11.58 6.98 4.82
CA ALA A 28 11.87 6.17 5.99
C ALA A 28 13.00 6.81 6.82
N GLY A 29 13.00 6.54 8.12
CA GLY A 29 14.04 7.01 9.01
C GLY A 29 14.06 6.24 10.32
N THR A 30 15.02 6.61 11.16
CA THR A 30 15.11 6.11 12.53
C THR A 30 14.98 7.28 13.49
N ARG A 31 14.98 7.01 14.80
CA ARG A 31 15.06 8.06 15.83
C ARG A 31 16.29 8.98 15.71
N PHE A 32 17.30 8.60 14.91
CA PHE A 32 18.52 9.38 14.71
C PHE A 32 18.45 10.32 13.50
N GLY A 33 17.49 10.12 12.59
CA GLY A 33 17.36 10.96 11.39
C GLY A 33 16.56 10.30 10.28
N VAL A 34 16.12 11.15 9.34
CA VAL A 34 15.44 10.78 8.09
C VAL A 34 16.35 11.17 6.93
N PHE A 35 16.54 10.26 5.98
CA PHE A 35 17.26 10.53 4.74
C PHE A 35 16.24 10.73 3.64
N HIS A 36 16.19 11.94 3.08
CA HIS A 36 15.23 12.26 2.03
C HIS A 36 15.75 11.83 0.66
N GLU A 37 14.92 11.11 -0.08
CA GLU A 37 15.23 10.67 -1.43
C GLU A 37 14.38 11.41 -2.47
N LYS A 38 14.94 11.58 -3.67
CA LYS A 38 14.23 12.21 -4.77
C LYS A 38 13.17 11.25 -5.32
N GLY A 39 11.94 11.72 -5.46
CA GLY A 39 10.84 10.93 -6.04
C GLY A 39 10.06 10.08 -5.04
N VAL A 40 10.33 10.23 -3.74
CA VAL A 40 9.51 9.62 -2.68
C VAL A 40 8.11 10.21 -2.68
N ALA A 41 7.10 9.35 -2.48
CA ALA A 41 5.70 9.73 -2.45
C ALA A 41 5.39 10.77 -1.36
N ARG A 42 4.64 11.80 -1.75
CA ARG A 42 4.38 13.01 -0.94
C ARG A 42 2.96 13.04 -0.40
N ASP A 43 2.03 12.36 -1.06
CA ASP A 43 0.62 12.28 -0.70
C ASP A 43 0.05 10.88 -0.91
N VAL A 44 -1.22 10.70 -0.59
CA VAL A 44 -1.91 9.40 -0.72
C VAL A 44 -2.03 8.92 -2.18
N PHE A 45 -2.08 9.81 -3.17
CA PHE A 45 -2.17 9.41 -4.57
C PHE A 45 -0.85 8.83 -5.05
N GLU A 46 0.26 9.50 -4.77
CA GLU A 46 1.58 9.01 -5.14
C GLU A 46 1.89 7.67 -4.45
N LYS A 47 1.50 7.52 -3.17
CA LYS A 47 1.63 6.23 -2.46
C LYS A 47 0.82 5.11 -3.14
N ILE A 48 -0.38 5.41 -3.65
CA ILE A 48 -1.21 4.46 -4.39
C ILE A 48 -0.59 4.13 -5.76
N GLU A 49 -0.05 5.13 -6.47
CA GLU A 49 0.65 4.93 -7.76
C GLU A 49 1.88 4.03 -7.61
N ASP A 50 2.66 4.24 -6.55
CA ASP A 50 3.81 3.41 -6.23
C ASP A 50 3.39 1.99 -5.85
N ALA A 51 2.35 1.83 -5.02
CA ALA A 51 1.79 0.52 -4.67
C ALA A 51 1.25 -0.22 -5.91
N ALA A 52 0.57 0.49 -6.82
CA ALA A 52 0.08 -0.04 -8.08
C ALA A 52 1.24 -0.48 -8.99
N THR A 53 2.34 0.27 -9.00
CA THR A 53 3.56 -0.13 -9.73
C THR A 53 4.14 -1.43 -9.17
N VAL A 54 4.23 -1.58 -7.85
CA VAL A 54 4.65 -2.84 -7.23
C VAL A 54 3.72 -3.99 -7.62
N HIS A 55 2.40 -3.79 -7.55
CA HIS A 55 1.43 -4.81 -7.95
C HIS A 55 1.57 -5.20 -9.43
N ARG A 56 1.71 -4.23 -10.32
CA ARG A 56 1.89 -4.46 -11.76
C ARG A 56 3.13 -5.30 -12.07
N LEU A 57 4.21 -5.11 -11.32
CA LEU A 57 5.47 -5.84 -11.52
C LEU A 57 5.48 -7.22 -10.86
N MET A 58 4.84 -7.37 -9.69
CA MET A 58 4.94 -8.57 -8.86
C MET A 58 3.69 -9.47 -8.92
N GLY A 59 2.53 -8.92 -9.23
CA GLY A 59 1.22 -9.60 -9.28
C GLY A 59 0.65 -10.00 -7.91
N ALA A 60 1.39 -9.86 -6.82
CA ALA A 60 0.99 -10.37 -5.50
C ALA A 60 0.27 -9.34 -4.61
N SER A 61 0.32 -8.05 -4.93
CA SER A 61 -0.14 -6.97 -4.03
C SER A 61 -1.38 -6.19 -4.48
N PRO A 62 -2.58 -6.81 -4.54
CA PRO A 62 -3.77 -6.17 -5.10
C PRO A 62 -4.40 -5.11 -4.18
N THR A 63 -3.91 -4.93 -2.96
CA THR A 63 -4.46 -3.96 -1.99
C THR A 63 -3.39 -3.12 -1.32
N VAL A 64 -3.78 -1.91 -0.91
CA VAL A 64 -2.94 -0.96 -0.17
C VAL A 64 -3.63 -0.56 1.15
N ALA A 65 -2.95 -0.80 2.28
CA ALA A 65 -3.41 -0.37 3.59
C ALA A 65 -3.16 1.13 3.77
N LEU A 66 -4.12 1.84 4.34
CA LEU A 66 -4.03 3.27 4.64
C LEU A 66 -3.82 3.50 6.13
N HIS A 67 -3.18 4.61 6.47
CA HIS A 67 -2.91 5.07 7.82
C HIS A 67 -3.45 6.49 8.02
N ILE A 68 -4.40 6.66 8.94
CA ILE A 68 -5.08 7.95 9.16
C ILE A 68 -4.51 8.62 10.41
N PRO A 69 -4.09 9.90 10.37
CA PRO A 69 -4.36 10.89 9.32
C PRO A 69 -3.28 11.03 8.22
N TRP A 70 -2.22 10.21 8.21
CA TRP A 70 -1.13 10.34 7.23
C TRP A 70 -1.56 10.24 5.77
N ASP A 71 -2.65 9.52 5.49
CA ASP A 71 -3.23 9.29 4.17
C ASP A 71 -4.62 9.92 4.03
N LEU A 72 -4.86 11.04 4.72
CA LEU A 72 -6.08 11.79 4.47
C LEU A 72 -6.11 12.29 3.01
N PRO A 73 -7.25 12.12 2.31
CA PRO A 73 -7.49 12.82 1.06
C PRO A 73 -7.38 14.34 1.26
N PRO A 74 -7.00 15.09 0.22
CA PRO A 74 -7.09 16.54 0.22
C PRO A 74 -8.48 17.01 0.64
N GLN A 75 -8.53 18.16 1.32
CA GLN A 75 -9.78 18.71 1.81
C GLN A 75 -10.82 18.85 0.68
N GLY A 76 -12.04 18.37 0.94
CA GLY A 76 -13.14 18.39 -0.03
C GLY A 76 -13.17 17.20 -0.99
N MET A 77 -12.18 16.30 -0.96
CA MET A 77 -12.26 15.04 -1.68
C MET A 77 -12.95 13.95 -0.87
N ASP A 78 -13.83 13.18 -1.52
CA ASP A 78 -14.47 12.02 -0.91
C ASP A 78 -13.63 10.73 -1.03
N TRP A 79 -13.87 9.81 -0.11
CA TRP A 79 -13.22 8.49 -0.10
C TRP A 79 -13.56 7.66 -1.33
N ALA A 80 -14.75 7.88 -1.92
CA ALA A 80 -15.18 7.17 -3.11
C ALA A 80 -14.30 7.51 -4.33
N SER A 81 -13.89 8.77 -4.47
CA SER A 81 -12.98 9.19 -5.55
C SER A 81 -11.58 8.63 -5.35
N LEU A 82 -11.08 8.56 -4.11
CA LEU A 82 -9.80 7.91 -3.82
C LEU A 82 -9.85 6.40 -4.10
N ALA A 83 -10.95 5.73 -3.74
CA ALA A 83 -11.14 4.31 -4.01
C ALA A 83 -11.17 4.04 -5.52
N ARG A 84 -11.92 4.84 -6.29
CA ARG A 84 -11.97 4.75 -7.75
C ARG A 84 -10.58 4.97 -8.37
N PHE A 85 -9.82 5.95 -7.88
CA PHE A 85 -8.45 6.20 -8.34
C PHE A 85 -7.55 4.97 -8.15
N ALA A 86 -7.62 4.31 -6.99
CA ALA A 86 -6.89 3.07 -6.75
C ALA A 86 -7.31 1.95 -7.73
N GLU A 87 -8.62 1.78 -7.93
CA GLU A 87 -9.19 0.77 -8.82
C GLU A 87 -8.76 0.99 -10.28
N ASP A 88 -8.74 2.24 -10.75
CA ASP A 88 -8.28 2.62 -12.10
C ASP A 88 -6.80 2.25 -12.34
N LEU A 89 -6.00 2.14 -11.26
CA LEU A 89 -4.60 1.72 -11.30
C LEU A 89 -4.40 0.21 -11.07
N GLY A 90 -5.48 -0.54 -10.86
CA GLY A 90 -5.44 -1.99 -10.68
C GLY A 90 -5.15 -2.45 -9.25
N VAL A 91 -5.29 -1.58 -8.25
CA VAL A 91 -5.20 -1.91 -6.82
C VAL A 91 -6.48 -1.47 -6.10
N ARG A 92 -6.68 -1.87 -4.85
CA ARG A 92 -7.83 -1.45 -4.04
C ARG A 92 -7.37 -0.92 -2.70
N LEU A 93 -8.14 -0.02 -2.12
CA LEU A 93 -7.94 0.38 -0.72
C LEU A 93 -8.23 -0.83 0.20
N GLY A 94 -7.32 -1.05 1.12
CA GLY A 94 -7.27 -2.20 2.02
C GLY A 94 -7.64 -1.84 3.45
N ALA A 95 -6.88 -2.37 4.41
CA ALA A 95 -7.09 -2.07 5.83
C ALA A 95 -6.90 -0.58 6.16
N ILE A 96 -7.67 -0.08 7.12
CA ILE A 96 -7.54 1.28 7.67
C ILE A 96 -6.88 1.21 9.03
N ASN A 97 -5.79 1.95 9.21
CA ASN A 97 -4.98 1.97 10.42
C ASN A 97 -5.08 3.35 11.10
N PRO A 98 -5.76 3.48 12.25
CA PRO A 98 -5.82 4.75 12.97
C PRO A 98 -4.51 5.04 13.70
N ASN A 99 -4.03 6.27 13.62
CA ASN A 99 -2.91 6.75 14.42
C ASN A 99 -3.41 7.29 15.76
N LEU A 100 -3.11 6.57 16.84
CA LEU A 100 -3.38 6.99 18.22
C LEU A 100 -2.08 7.06 19.04
N PHE A 101 -0.94 7.15 18.36
CA PHE A 101 0.39 7.10 18.95
C PHE A 101 1.24 8.34 18.63
N GLN A 102 0.65 9.33 17.94
CA GLN A 102 1.22 10.65 17.68
C GLN A 102 0.16 11.73 17.93
N GLU A 103 0.62 12.93 18.29
CA GLU A 103 -0.21 14.14 18.21
C GLU A 103 -0.05 14.74 16.81
N HIS A 104 -1.16 15.23 16.24
CA HIS A 104 -1.27 15.70 14.86
C HIS A 104 -1.76 17.15 14.79
#